data_AF-A0A961E7P8-F1
#
_entry.id   AF-A0A961E7P8-F1
#
_cell.length_a   1.000
_cell.length_b   1.000
_cell.length_c   1.000
_cell.angle_alpha   90.00
_cell.angle_beta   90.00
_cell.angle_gamma   90.00
#
_symmetry.space_group_name_H-M   'P 1'
#
loop_
_entity.id
_entity.type
_entity.pdbx_description
1 polymer ?
#
loop_
_entity_poly.entity_id
_entity_poly.type
_entity_poly.pdbx_seq_one_letter_code
_entity_poly.pdbx_strand_id
1 'polypeptide(L)'
;TIYSFTGASPRYLLDFSRTFPEATVVRLERDYRSTPQVVSLANRVIAAARGRMAGSRLHLIGQQPPGPEPVFRDHPDEAAEAAAVARSVTALIDAGTPAAEIAVLYRINAQSEVYEEALTEAGVPFQVRGGEGFFARQEIRQSLVALQRAADRGAEGELPEVVRALLEPLGLTPEAPAGAKARERWEALSALAELVDEEVAARPGLDLAPLVAELRVRADARHPPTVQGVTLASLHAAKGLEWDAVFLCGLQEGTLPIVYAEGPEAVEEERRLLYVGMTRARRD
;
A
#
# COMPACT_ATOMS: atom_id res chain seq x y z
N THR A 1 14.25 7.42 -8.32
CA THR A 1 12.79 7.33 -8.54
C THR A 1 12.29 6.04 -7.91
N ILE A 2 11.00 5.96 -7.61
CA ILE A 2 10.29 4.75 -7.12
C ILE A 2 9.23 4.30 -8.15
N TYR A 3 9.46 4.63 -9.42
CA TYR A 3 8.53 4.39 -10.53
C TYR A 3 9.29 3.91 -11.78
N SER A 4 10.44 3.23 -11.61
CA SER A 4 11.18 2.72 -12.78
C SER A 4 10.38 1.67 -13.55
N PHE A 5 9.52 0.92 -12.85
CA PHE A 5 8.58 -0.03 -13.43
C PHE A 5 7.58 0.60 -14.41
N THR A 6 7.28 1.90 -14.29
CA THR A 6 6.45 2.65 -15.26
C THR A 6 7.29 3.44 -16.27
N GLY A 7 8.59 3.14 -16.38
CA GLY A 7 9.51 3.80 -17.32
C GLY A 7 10.15 5.09 -16.82
N ALA A 8 9.99 5.47 -15.55
CA ALA A 8 10.67 6.65 -15.02
C ALA A 8 12.18 6.42 -14.92
N SER A 9 12.99 7.36 -15.41
CA SER A 9 14.45 7.26 -15.32
C SER A 9 15.04 8.37 -14.43
N PRO A 10 15.88 8.05 -13.44
CA PRO A 10 16.55 9.06 -12.62
C PRO A 10 17.63 9.82 -13.39
N ARG A 11 18.03 9.34 -14.58
CA ARG A 11 19.11 9.95 -15.40
C ARG A 11 18.88 11.43 -15.68
N TYR A 12 17.62 11.82 -15.93
CA TYR A 12 17.29 13.20 -16.30
C TYR A 12 17.61 14.21 -15.20
N LEU A 13 17.54 13.79 -13.93
CA LEU A 13 17.92 14.63 -12.79
C LEU A 13 19.41 14.51 -12.47
N LEU A 14 19.97 13.30 -12.55
CA LEU A 14 21.38 13.05 -12.23
C LEU A 14 22.34 13.68 -13.25
N ASP A 15 21.97 13.67 -14.52
CA ASP A 15 22.75 14.25 -15.61
C ASP A 15 22.36 15.70 -15.91
N PHE A 16 21.42 16.30 -15.14
CA PHE A 16 20.89 17.63 -15.42
C PHE A 16 21.99 18.69 -15.53
N SER A 17 22.93 18.72 -14.59
CA SER A 17 24.05 19.66 -14.60
C SER A 17 25.10 19.38 -15.69
N ARG A 18 25.11 18.16 -16.25
CA ARG A 18 25.93 17.82 -17.42
C ARG A 18 25.27 18.26 -18.71
N THR A 19 23.94 18.17 -18.79
CA THR A 19 23.15 18.60 -19.94
C THR A 19 23.01 20.12 -20.02
N PHE A 20 22.89 20.78 -18.87
CA PHE A 20 22.79 22.24 -18.75
C PHE A 20 23.88 22.77 -17.81
N PRO A 21 25.13 22.93 -18.29
CA PRO A 21 26.26 23.35 -17.46
C PRO A 21 26.10 24.74 -16.82
N GLU A 22 25.28 25.59 -17.42
CA GLU A 22 24.94 26.94 -16.94
C GLU A 22 23.88 26.95 -15.83
N ALA A 23 23.24 25.81 -15.55
CA ALA A 23 22.18 25.73 -14.56
C ALA A 23 22.71 25.92 -13.14
N THR A 24 21.98 26.70 -12.33
CA THR A 24 22.26 26.84 -10.90
C THR A 24 21.66 25.66 -10.13
N VAL A 25 22.50 24.93 -9.39
CA VAL A 25 22.06 23.81 -8.54
C VAL A 25 21.87 24.31 -7.11
N VAL A 26 20.63 24.29 -6.63
CA VAL A 26 20.29 24.62 -5.24
C VAL A 26 19.95 23.33 -4.49
N ARG A 27 20.63 23.08 -3.36
CA ARG A 27 20.40 21.90 -2.51
C ARG A 27 19.55 22.30 -1.31
N LEU A 28 18.42 21.61 -1.11
CA LEU A 28 17.53 21.83 0.03
C LEU A 28 17.76 20.73 1.06
N GLU A 29 18.62 21.00 2.05
CA GLU A 29 19.06 19.99 3.03
C GLU A 29 18.28 20.03 4.35
N ARG A 30 17.44 21.05 4.54
CA ARG A 30 16.65 21.21 5.77
C ARG A 30 15.29 20.54 5.60
N ASP A 31 15.03 19.54 6.44
CA ASP A 31 13.74 18.85 6.51
C ASP A 31 12.90 19.48 7.61
N TYR A 32 11.81 20.15 7.23
CA TYR A 32 10.90 20.81 8.17
C TYR A 32 9.73 19.92 8.59
N ARG A 33 9.67 18.69 8.09
CA ARG A 33 8.57 17.76 8.33
C ARG A 33 8.82 16.90 9.56
N SER A 34 10.02 16.32 9.63
CA SER A 34 10.31 15.14 10.43
C SER A 34 11.29 15.46 11.56
N THR A 35 11.19 14.71 12.65
CA THR A 35 12.13 14.78 13.77
C THR A 35 13.56 14.41 13.34
N PRO A 36 14.60 14.91 14.04
CA PRO A 36 15.97 14.51 13.79
C PRO A 36 16.20 12.99 13.82
N GLN A 37 15.45 12.26 14.65
CA GLN A 37 15.51 10.81 14.79
C GLN A 37 15.04 10.10 13.51
N VAL A 38 13.86 10.47 12.99
CA VAL A 38 13.33 9.94 11.72
C VAL A 38 14.28 10.26 10.57
N VAL A 39 14.74 11.51 10.47
CA VAL A 39 15.67 11.93 9.42
C VAL A 39 17.01 11.18 9.50
N SER A 40 17.54 11.00 10.71
CA SER A 40 18.79 10.25 10.94
C SER A 40 18.66 8.80 10.48
N LEU A 41 17.55 8.12 10.83
CA LEU A 41 17.30 6.75 10.38
C LEU A 41 17.18 6.68 8.84
N ALA A 42 16.44 7.59 8.22
CA ALA A 42 16.29 7.65 6.77
C ALA A 42 17.64 7.88 6.06
N ASN A 43 18.47 8.78 6.59
CA ASN A 43 19.82 9.03 6.10
C ASN A 43 20.70 7.77 6.18
N ARG A 44 20.60 6.98 7.27
CA ARG A 44 21.35 5.72 7.40
C ARG A 44 20.92 4.70 6.33
N VAL A 45 19.62 4.55 6.10
CA VAL A 45 19.09 3.62 5.09
C VAL A 45 19.58 3.98 3.70
N ILE A 46 19.52 5.26 3.31
CA ILE A 46 19.95 5.68 1.97
C ILE A 46 21.48 5.76 1.82
N ALA A 47 22.23 5.95 2.92
CA ALA A 47 23.68 5.92 2.89
C ALA A 47 24.23 4.54 2.48
N ALA A 48 23.52 3.46 2.82
CA ALA A 48 23.85 2.10 2.42
C ALA A 48 23.68 1.84 0.90
N ALA A 49 23.04 2.76 0.16
CA ALA A 49 22.84 2.63 -1.28
C ALA A 49 24.17 2.60 -2.05
N ARG A 50 24.28 1.71 -3.03
CA ARG A 50 25.48 1.53 -3.90
C ARG A 50 25.23 2.08 -5.31
N GLY A 51 26.32 2.30 -6.07
CA GLY A 51 26.26 2.72 -7.49
C GLY A 51 26.25 4.24 -7.73
N ARG A 52 25.97 4.69 -8.96
CA ARG A 52 26.10 6.12 -9.37
C ARG A 52 25.26 7.09 -8.54
N MET A 53 24.16 6.62 -7.96
CA MET A 53 23.28 7.42 -7.10
C MET A 53 23.91 7.74 -5.72
N ALA A 54 24.98 7.04 -5.34
CA ALA A 54 25.77 7.35 -4.15
C ALA A 54 26.37 8.77 -4.15
N GLY A 55 26.59 9.35 -5.35
CA GLY A 55 27.20 10.68 -5.50
C GLY A 55 26.23 11.85 -5.28
N SER A 56 24.92 11.63 -5.40
CA SER A 56 23.89 12.67 -5.23
C SER A 56 23.25 12.67 -3.84
N ARG A 57 23.94 12.12 -2.82
CA ARG A 57 23.42 11.99 -1.45
C ARG A 57 23.17 13.38 -0.86
N LEU A 58 21.90 13.74 -0.83
CA LEU A 58 21.39 14.82 -0.02
C LEU A 58 21.34 14.29 1.41
N HIS A 59 22.09 14.90 2.31
CA HIS A 59 22.01 14.60 3.74
C HIS A 59 20.99 15.55 4.35
N LEU A 60 19.84 15.00 4.76
CA LEU A 60 18.79 15.81 5.36
C LEU A 60 19.09 16.12 6.82
N ILE A 61 18.67 17.30 7.28
CA ILE A 61 18.79 17.76 8.66
C ILE A 61 17.39 18.12 9.16
N GLY A 62 16.85 17.31 10.07
CA GLY A 62 15.55 17.54 10.70
C GLY A 62 15.54 18.85 11.49
N GLN A 63 14.52 19.68 11.27
CA GLN A 63 14.34 20.98 11.92
C GLN A 63 13.27 20.96 13.01
N GLN A 64 12.51 19.87 13.13
CA GLN A 64 11.54 19.69 14.21
C GLN A 64 12.26 19.49 15.56
N PRO A 65 11.59 19.76 16.69
CA PRO A 65 12.09 19.36 18.00
C PRO A 65 12.39 17.85 18.05
N PRO A 66 13.34 17.40 18.88
CA PRO A 66 13.60 15.98 19.08
C PRO A 66 12.33 15.21 19.45
N GLY A 67 12.10 14.09 18.75
CA GLY A 67 11.00 13.15 19.02
C GLY A 67 11.51 11.83 19.61
N PRO A 68 10.64 10.82 19.71
CA PRO A 68 11.06 9.48 20.13
C PRO A 68 11.97 8.82 19.07
N GLU A 69 12.71 7.81 19.50
CA GLU A 69 13.48 6.96 18.59
C GLU A 69 12.55 6.00 17.84
N PRO A 70 12.69 5.85 16.51
CA PRO A 70 11.96 4.82 15.77
C PRO A 70 12.24 3.43 16.34
N VAL A 71 11.18 2.64 16.50
CA VAL A 71 11.25 1.30 17.09
C VAL A 71 11.03 0.25 16.02
N PHE A 72 11.85 -0.80 16.04
CA PHE A 72 11.67 -2.00 15.24
C PHE A 72 11.20 -3.15 16.15
N ARG A 73 10.20 -3.92 15.70
CA ARG A 73 9.65 -5.05 16.45
C ARG A 73 9.41 -6.22 15.50
N ASP A 74 9.91 -7.38 15.90
CA ASP A 74 9.65 -8.64 15.20
C ASP A 74 8.37 -9.29 15.74
N HIS A 75 7.64 -9.95 14.84
CA HIS A 75 6.40 -10.67 15.13
C HIS A 75 6.46 -12.08 14.51
N PRO A 76 5.78 -13.07 15.11
CA PRO A 76 5.84 -14.45 14.63
C PRO A 76 5.12 -14.68 13.29
N ASP A 77 4.09 -13.89 13.01
CA ASP A 77 3.28 -13.94 11.79
C ASP A 77 2.60 -12.59 11.52
N GLU A 78 1.95 -12.48 10.35
CA GLU A 78 1.31 -11.26 9.87
C GLU A 78 0.11 -10.84 10.75
N ALA A 79 -0.65 -11.81 11.27
CA ALA A 79 -1.79 -11.55 12.15
C ALA A 79 -1.33 -10.96 13.50
N ALA A 80 -0.24 -11.48 14.07
CA ALA A 80 0.35 -10.97 15.29
C ALA A 80 0.97 -9.58 15.11
N GLU A 81 1.58 -9.30 13.95
CA GLU A 81 2.03 -7.96 13.57
C GLU A 81 0.84 -6.99 13.52
N ALA A 82 -0.22 -7.33 12.77
CA ALA A 82 -1.40 -6.48 12.62
C ALA A 82 -2.11 -6.20 13.95
N ALA A 83 -2.28 -7.22 14.80
CA ALA A 83 -2.84 -7.05 16.13
C ALA A 83 -1.97 -6.15 17.03
N ALA A 84 -0.64 -6.24 16.91
CA ALA A 84 0.28 -5.36 17.64
C ALA A 84 0.26 -3.92 17.13
N VAL A 85 0.12 -3.73 15.82
CA VAL A 85 -0.07 -2.43 15.18
C VAL A 85 -1.38 -1.81 15.65
N ALA A 86 -2.51 -2.54 15.59
CA ALA A 86 -3.81 -2.05 16.05
C ALA A 86 -3.81 -1.64 17.52
N ARG A 87 -3.15 -2.41 18.41
CA ARG A 87 -2.94 -2.03 19.82
C ARG A 87 -2.12 -0.75 19.96
N SER A 88 -1.07 -0.60 19.15
CA SER A 88 -0.20 0.60 19.19
C SER A 88 -0.92 1.83 18.66
N VAL A 89 -1.72 1.68 17.60
CA VAL A 89 -2.60 2.73 17.06
C VAL A 89 -3.62 3.16 18.11
N THR A 90 -4.29 2.22 18.77
CA THR A 90 -5.25 2.51 19.84
C THR A 90 -4.58 3.30 20.97
N ALA A 91 -3.39 2.88 21.41
CA ALA A 91 -2.64 3.58 22.45
C ALA A 91 -2.25 5.02 22.05
N LEU A 92 -1.92 5.26 20.77
CA LEU A 92 -1.65 6.62 20.26
C LEU A 92 -2.91 7.48 20.25
N ILE A 93 -4.05 6.92 19.84
CA ILE A 93 -5.34 7.61 19.86
C ILE A 93 -5.74 7.96 21.30
N ASP A 94 -5.60 7.02 22.22
CA ASP A 94 -5.88 7.21 23.66
C ASP A 94 -4.94 8.26 24.29
N ALA A 95 -3.71 8.36 23.80
CA ALA A 95 -2.75 9.39 24.18
C ALA A 95 -3.04 10.77 23.54
N GLY A 96 -4.02 10.86 22.64
CA GLY A 96 -4.51 12.10 22.05
C GLY A 96 -4.03 12.38 20.62
N THR A 97 -3.33 11.46 19.96
CA THR A 97 -2.98 11.59 18.54
C THR A 97 -4.24 11.41 17.69
N PRO A 98 -4.62 12.38 16.84
CA PRO A 98 -5.79 12.23 15.96
C PRO A 98 -5.62 11.01 15.04
N ALA A 99 -6.66 10.19 14.89
CA ALA A 99 -6.57 8.99 14.04
C ALA A 99 -6.19 9.33 12.58
N ALA A 100 -6.62 10.49 12.06
CA ALA A 100 -6.23 10.98 10.74
C ALA A 100 -4.73 11.30 10.59
N GLU A 101 -4.01 11.45 11.71
CA GLU A 101 -2.56 11.70 11.79
C GLU A 101 -1.75 10.43 12.02
N ILE A 102 -2.38 9.26 11.85
CA ILE A 102 -1.73 7.95 11.95
C ILE A 102 -1.86 7.23 10.61
N ALA A 103 -0.76 6.63 10.14
CA ALA A 103 -0.76 5.78 8.96
C ALA A 103 -0.09 4.42 9.19
N VAL A 104 -0.64 3.40 8.54
CA VAL A 104 -0.05 2.06 8.42
C VAL A 104 0.31 1.86 6.95
N LEU A 105 1.59 1.71 6.68
CA LEU A 105 2.16 1.64 5.34
C LEU A 105 2.74 0.26 5.07
N TYR A 106 2.36 -0.32 3.94
CA TYR A 106 2.77 -1.65 3.50
C TYR A 106 3.27 -1.64 2.05
N ARG A 107 3.87 -2.74 1.59
CA ARG A 107 4.48 -2.77 0.26
C ARG A 107 3.46 -2.96 -0.86
N ILE A 108 2.50 -3.86 -0.68
CA ILE A 108 1.46 -4.20 -1.66
C ILE A 108 0.07 -4.08 -1.03
N ASN A 109 -0.93 -3.73 -1.84
CA ASN A 109 -2.28 -3.52 -1.32
C ASN A 109 -2.93 -4.79 -0.75
N ALA A 110 -2.54 -5.98 -1.21
CA ALA A 110 -3.05 -7.25 -0.66
C ALA A 110 -2.75 -7.40 0.85
N GLN A 111 -1.73 -6.71 1.37
CA GLN A 111 -1.42 -6.73 2.80
C GLN A 111 -2.40 -5.90 3.64
N SER A 112 -3.30 -5.11 3.03
CA SER A 112 -4.20 -4.23 3.80
C SER A 112 -5.18 -4.99 4.67
N GLU A 113 -5.69 -6.11 4.16
CA GLU A 113 -6.77 -6.91 4.75
C GLU A 113 -6.53 -7.28 6.21
N VAL A 114 -5.37 -7.85 6.52
CA VAL A 114 -5.01 -8.24 7.90
C VAL A 114 -4.97 -7.05 8.87
N TYR A 115 -4.63 -5.83 8.38
CA TYR A 115 -4.69 -4.61 9.20
C TYR A 115 -6.10 -4.03 9.28
N GLU A 116 -6.91 -4.18 8.23
CA GLU A 116 -8.33 -3.80 8.24
C GLU A 116 -9.10 -4.61 9.29
N GLU A 117 -8.89 -5.92 9.31
CA GLU A 117 -9.47 -6.82 10.32
C GLU A 117 -9.02 -6.43 11.73
N ALA A 118 -7.71 -6.31 11.97
CA ALA A 118 -7.18 -5.99 13.29
C ALA A 118 -7.64 -4.62 13.82
N LEU A 119 -7.76 -3.60 12.94
CA LEU A 119 -8.29 -2.28 13.31
C LEU A 119 -9.80 -2.34 13.56
N THR A 120 -10.54 -3.13 12.80
CA THR A 120 -11.98 -3.36 13.00
C THR A 120 -12.23 -4.03 14.35
N GLU A 121 -11.49 -5.08 14.69
CA GLU A 121 -11.57 -5.75 16.00
C GLU A 121 -11.24 -4.81 17.16
N ALA A 122 -10.29 -3.90 16.95
CA ALA A 122 -9.94 -2.86 17.91
C ALA A 122 -10.94 -1.69 17.96
N GLY A 123 -11.96 -1.66 17.08
CA GLY A 123 -12.93 -0.56 17.00
C GLY A 123 -12.33 0.76 16.49
N VAL A 124 -11.21 0.70 15.77
CA VAL A 124 -10.49 1.87 15.26
C VAL A 124 -10.98 2.20 13.85
N PRO A 125 -11.50 3.41 13.58
CA PRO A 125 -11.90 3.81 12.24
C PRO A 125 -10.67 4.00 11.34
N PHE A 126 -10.75 3.52 10.10
CA PHE A 126 -9.68 3.64 9.12
C PHE A 126 -10.18 4.00 7.71
N GLN A 127 -9.24 4.38 6.85
CA GLN A 127 -9.44 4.63 5.42
C GLN A 127 -8.30 3.99 4.62
N VAL A 128 -8.60 3.40 3.47
CA VAL A 128 -7.59 2.81 2.58
C VAL A 128 -7.27 3.75 1.42
N ARG A 129 -5.99 4.10 1.24
CA ARG A 129 -5.47 4.97 0.17
C ARG A 129 -4.57 4.20 -0.80
N GLY A 130 -4.75 4.47 -2.10
CA GLY A 130 -3.86 3.92 -3.14
C GLY A 130 -4.11 2.46 -3.50
N GLY A 131 -5.12 1.83 -2.91
CA GLY A 131 -6.09 1.17 -3.77
C GLY A 131 -6.86 2.28 -4.47
N GLU A 132 -6.70 2.47 -5.78
CA GLU A 132 -7.82 3.03 -6.55
C GLU A 132 -8.99 2.10 -6.23
N GLY A 133 -9.85 2.50 -5.29
CA GLY A 133 -10.48 1.57 -4.36
C GLY A 133 -10.93 0.34 -5.10
N PHE A 134 -10.35 -0.83 -4.81
CA PHE A 134 -10.51 -2.12 -5.50
C PHE A 134 -11.51 -2.14 -6.69
N PHE A 135 -12.81 -1.89 -6.45
CA PHE A 135 -13.82 -1.78 -7.51
C PHE A 135 -13.77 -0.58 -8.49
N ALA A 136 -12.76 0.29 -8.45
CA ALA A 136 -12.54 1.39 -9.39
C ALA A 136 -11.66 0.93 -10.56
N ARG A 137 -10.84 -0.10 -10.31
CA ARG A 137 -10.03 -0.80 -11.31
C ARG A 137 -10.90 -1.24 -12.49
N GLN A 138 -10.35 -1.13 -13.70
CA GLN A 138 -11.09 -1.42 -14.93
C GLN A 138 -11.60 -2.87 -14.93
N GLU A 139 -10.74 -3.81 -14.59
CA GLU A 139 -11.01 -5.25 -14.50
C GLU A 139 -12.08 -5.56 -13.45
N ILE A 140 -12.08 -4.88 -12.29
CA ILE A 140 -13.10 -5.11 -11.26
C ILE A 140 -14.45 -4.49 -11.67
N ARG A 141 -14.45 -3.30 -12.31
CA ARG A 141 -15.69 -2.73 -12.88
C ARG A 141 -16.27 -3.64 -13.97
N GLN A 142 -15.43 -4.23 -14.82
CA GLN A 142 -15.85 -5.20 -15.83
C GLN A 142 -16.44 -6.46 -15.18
N SER A 143 -15.81 -6.94 -14.11
CA SER A 143 -16.28 -8.08 -13.32
C SER A 143 -17.65 -7.83 -12.70
N LEU A 144 -17.85 -6.67 -12.04
CA LEU A 144 -19.15 -6.30 -11.47
C LEU A 144 -20.27 -6.24 -12.53
N VAL A 145 -19.97 -5.73 -13.73
CA VAL A 145 -20.94 -5.72 -14.84
C VAL A 145 -21.26 -7.14 -15.34
N ALA A 146 -20.26 -8.02 -15.40
CA ALA A 146 -20.47 -9.42 -15.79
C ALA A 146 -21.34 -10.16 -14.77
N LEU A 147 -21.05 -9.97 -13.48
CA LEU A 147 -21.81 -10.54 -12.36
C LEU A 147 -23.26 -10.03 -12.34
N GLN A 148 -23.47 -8.73 -12.53
CA GLN A 148 -24.82 -8.16 -12.62
C GLN A 148 -25.62 -8.77 -13.77
N ARG A 149 -25.02 -8.93 -14.95
CA ARG A 149 -25.70 -9.56 -16.10
C ARG A 149 -26.06 -11.02 -15.84
N ALA A 150 -25.21 -11.75 -15.12
CA ALA A 150 -25.49 -13.12 -14.73
C ALA A 150 -26.64 -13.18 -13.70
N ALA A 151 -26.65 -12.27 -12.73
CA ALA A 151 -27.74 -12.12 -11.76
C ALA A 151 -29.08 -11.80 -12.45
N ASP A 152 -29.09 -10.83 -13.38
CA ASP A 152 -30.30 -10.42 -14.12
C ASP A 152 -30.88 -11.55 -14.99
N ARG A 153 -30.04 -12.50 -15.41
CA ARG A 153 -30.44 -13.69 -16.18
C ARG A 153 -30.88 -14.86 -15.32
N GLY A 154 -30.79 -14.74 -14.00
CA GLY A 154 -31.09 -15.83 -13.06
C GLY A 154 -30.10 -16.98 -13.19
N ALA A 155 -28.79 -16.68 -13.26
CA ALA A 155 -27.77 -17.73 -13.22
C ALA A 155 -27.89 -18.56 -11.93
N GLU A 156 -27.95 -19.89 -12.08
CA GLU A 156 -28.04 -20.86 -10.98
C GLU A 156 -26.72 -21.62 -10.86
N GLY A 157 -26.40 -22.08 -9.64
CA GLY A 157 -25.21 -22.88 -9.33
C GLY A 157 -24.52 -22.44 -8.05
N GLU A 158 -23.43 -23.13 -7.70
CA GLU A 158 -22.58 -22.76 -6.56
C GLU A 158 -21.85 -21.45 -6.86
N LEU A 159 -22.06 -20.44 -6.01
CA LEU A 159 -21.54 -19.09 -6.25
C LEU A 159 -20.03 -19.03 -6.52
N PRO A 160 -19.16 -19.72 -5.76
CA PRO A 160 -17.72 -19.71 -6.02
C PRO A 160 -17.35 -20.17 -7.43
N GLU A 161 -18.07 -21.16 -7.96
CA GLU A 161 -17.83 -21.72 -9.30
C GLU A 161 -18.36 -20.77 -10.39
N VAL A 162 -19.58 -20.25 -10.20
CA VAL A 162 -20.21 -19.30 -11.13
C VAL A 162 -19.37 -18.03 -11.26
N VAL A 163 -18.87 -17.48 -10.15
CA VAL A 163 -18.03 -16.28 -10.17
C VAL A 163 -16.72 -16.56 -10.89
N ARG A 164 -15.99 -17.63 -10.55
CA ARG A 164 -14.72 -17.94 -11.23
C ARG A 164 -14.87 -18.14 -12.73
N ALA A 165 -15.94 -18.80 -13.18
CA ALA A 165 -16.25 -18.96 -14.60
C ALA A 165 -16.49 -17.62 -15.31
N LEU A 166 -17.04 -16.61 -14.61
CA LEU A 166 -17.24 -15.25 -15.14
C LEU A 166 -15.95 -14.42 -15.15
N LEU A 167 -15.00 -14.71 -14.24
CA LEU A 167 -13.71 -14.01 -14.15
C LEU A 167 -12.64 -14.60 -15.07
N GLU A 168 -12.74 -15.88 -15.47
CA GLU A 168 -11.78 -16.53 -16.36
C GLU A 168 -11.58 -15.78 -17.69
N PRO A 169 -12.64 -15.36 -18.42
CA PRO A 169 -12.48 -14.57 -19.65
C PRO A 169 -11.85 -13.19 -19.44
N LEU A 170 -11.85 -12.69 -18.19
CA LEU A 170 -11.26 -11.39 -17.83
C LEU A 170 -9.78 -11.52 -17.47
N GLY A 171 -9.27 -12.74 -17.30
CA GLY A 171 -7.86 -13.03 -17.03
C GLY A 171 -7.59 -13.71 -15.69
N LEU A 172 -8.61 -14.26 -15.03
CA LEU A 172 -8.40 -15.15 -13.89
C LEU A 172 -7.95 -16.53 -14.41
N THR A 173 -6.80 -16.98 -13.96
CA THR A 173 -6.21 -18.29 -14.31
C THR A 173 -5.80 -19.02 -13.04
N PRO A 174 -5.66 -20.36 -13.04
CA PRO A 174 -5.21 -21.09 -11.85
C PRO A 174 -3.80 -20.68 -11.39
N GLU A 175 -2.93 -20.31 -12.34
CA GLU A 175 -1.56 -19.87 -12.07
C GLU A 175 -1.36 -18.42 -12.52
N ALA A 176 -0.46 -17.72 -11.84
CA ALA A 176 -0.13 -16.33 -12.16
C ALA A 176 0.52 -16.23 -13.55
N PRO A 177 0.03 -15.34 -14.44
CA PRO A 177 0.56 -15.18 -15.79
C PRO A 177 1.92 -14.45 -15.79
N ALA A 178 2.72 -14.70 -16.82
CA ALA A 178 3.95 -13.96 -17.05
C ALA A 178 3.68 -12.50 -17.48
N GLY A 179 4.45 -11.56 -16.95
CA GLY A 179 4.39 -10.14 -17.30
C GLY A 179 3.62 -9.29 -16.29
N ALA A 180 4.23 -8.17 -15.89
CA ALA A 180 3.78 -7.33 -14.77
C ALA A 180 2.30 -6.90 -14.87
N LYS A 181 1.85 -6.45 -16.05
CA LYS A 181 0.47 -6.00 -16.26
C LYS A 181 -0.56 -7.12 -16.24
N ALA A 182 -0.19 -8.31 -16.73
CA ALA A 182 -1.06 -9.47 -16.68
C ALA A 182 -1.17 -9.98 -15.23
N ARG A 183 -0.05 -9.98 -14.51
CA ARG A 183 0.02 -10.36 -13.10
C ARG A 183 -0.81 -9.44 -12.20
N GLU A 184 -0.70 -8.13 -12.37
CA GLU A 184 -1.48 -7.15 -11.59
C GLU A 184 -3.00 -7.32 -11.79
N ARG A 185 -3.43 -7.59 -13.04
CA ARG A 185 -4.83 -7.91 -13.32
C ARG A 185 -5.25 -9.22 -12.67
N TRP A 186 -4.43 -10.26 -12.80
CA TRP A 186 -4.69 -11.56 -12.20
C TRP A 186 -4.80 -11.47 -10.68
N GLU A 187 -3.93 -10.71 -10.01
CA GLU A 187 -3.99 -10.44 -8.57
C GLU A 187 -5.31 -9.76 -8.20
N ALA A 188 -5.77 -8.78 -8.99
CA ALA A 188 -7.04 -8.11 -8.74
C ALA A 188 -8.24 -9.06 -8.85
N LEU A 189 -8.26 -9.91 -9.88
CA LEU A 189 -9.34 -10.87 -10.11
C LEU A 189 -9.33 -12.01 -9.08
N SER A 190 -8.13 -12.43 -8.64
CA SER A 190 -7.98 -13.45 -7.60
C SER A 190 -8.52 -12.95 -6.27
N ALA A 191 -8.17 -11.71 -5.89
CA ALA A 191 -8.73 -11.07 -4.70
C ALA A 191 -10.26 -10.93 -4.74
N LEU A 192 -10.87 -10.72 -5.92
CA LEU A 192 -12.34 -10.72 -6.06
C LEU A 192 -12.95 -12.11 -5.84
N ALA A 193 -12.28 -13.16 -6.30
CA ALA A 193 -12.74 -14.54 -6.12
C ALA A 193 -12.66 -14.96 -4.65
N GLU A 194 -11.55 -14.62 -3.97
CA GLU A 194 -11.35 -14.87 -2.54
C GLU A 194 -12.42 -14.17 -1.68
N LEU A 195 -12.67 -12.88 -1.95
CA LEU A 195 -13.76 -12.13 -1.29
C LEU A 195 -15.13 -12.82 -1.41
N VAL A 196 -15.42 -13.44 -2.56
CA VAL A 196 -16.69 -14.15 -2.76
C VAL A 196 -16.73 -15.45 -1.95
N ASP A 197 -15.63 -16.17 -1.85
CA ASP A 197 -15.57 -17.40 -1.06
C ASP A 197 -15.87 -17.12 0.41
N GLU A 198 -15.30 -16.05 0.96
CA GLU A 198 -15.53 -15.60 2.34
C GLU A 198 -17.01 -15.25 2.59
N GLU A 199 -17.64 -14.52 1.67
CA GLU A 199 -19.05 -14.15 1.79
C GLU A 199 -19.99 -15.36 1.78
N VAL A 200 -19.69 -16.36 0.96
CA VAL A 200 -20.43 -17.63 0.91
C VAL A 200 -20.21 -18.44 2.18
N ALA A 201 -18.99 -18.46 2.71
CA ALA A 201 -18.68 -19.13 3.96
C ALA A 201 -19.41 -18.50 5.17
N ALA A 202 -19.48 -17.16 5.20
CA ALA A 202 -20.14 -16.41 6.26
C ALA A 202 -21.68 -16.49 6.17
N ARG A 203 -22.25 -16.64 4.97
CA ARG A 203 -23.70 -16.68 4.72
C ARG A 203 -24.09 -17.88 3.86
N PRO A 204 -24.25 -19.07 4.46
CA PRO A 204 -24.70 -20.26 3.74
C PRO A 204 -26.07 -20.04 3.09
N GLY A 205 -26.16 -20.23 1.77
CA GLY A 205 -27.36 -19.94 0.98
C GLY A 205 -27.45 -18.50 0.45
N LEU A 206 -26.35 -17.76 0.45
CA LEU A 206 -26.24 -16.51 -0.30
C LEU A 206 -26.44 -16.79 -1.80
N ASP A 207 -27.30 -16.00 -2.45
CA ASP A 207 -27.53 -16.05 -3.89
C ASP A 207 -26.77 -14.95 -4.63
N LEU A 208 -26.65 -15.08 -5.96
CA LEU A 208 -25.83 -14.19 -6.79
C LEU A 208 -26.36 -12.75 -6.79
N ALA A 209 -27.68 -12.57 -6.82
CA ALA A 209 -28.28 -11.24 -6.82
C ALA A 209 -28.00 -10.45 -5.51
N PRO A 210 -28.22 -11.03 -4.31
CA PRO A 210 -27.77 -10.43 -3.04
C PRO A 210 -26.26 -10.15 -2.98
N LEU A 211 -25.43 -11.08 -3.48
CA LEU A 211 -23.98 -10.87 -3.54
C LEU A 211 -23.61 -9.66 -4.39
N VAL A 212 -24.18 -9.54 -5.60
CA VAL A 212 -23.93 -8.40 -6.49
C VAL A 212 -24.40 -7.09 -5.86
N ALA A 213 -25.55 -7.08 -5.20
CA ALA A 213 -26.04 -5.89 -4.50
C ALA A 213 -25.05 -5.44 -3.40
N GLU A 214 -24.51 -6.37 -2.61
CA GLU A 214 -23.50 -6.10 -1.59
C GLU A 214 -22.21 -5.54 -2.20
N LEU A 215 -21.67 -6.19 -3.24
CA LEU A 215 -20.46 -5.73 -3.92
C LEU A 215 -20.65 -4.33 -4.53
N ARG A 216 -21.87 -3.99 -4.99
CA ARG A 216 -22.19 -2.64 -5.47
C ARG A 216 -22.27 -1.62 -4.34
N VAL A 217 -22.87 -1.95 -3.20
CA VAL A 217 -22.86 -1.08 -2.01
C VAL A 217 -21.43 -0.78 -1.60
N ARG A 218 -20.55 -1.79 -1.56
CA ARG A 218 -19.11 -1.62 -1.29
C ARG A 218 -18.40 -0.78 -2.36
N ALA A 219 -18.77 -0.94 -3.63
CA ALA A 219 -18.23 -0.16 -4.75
C ALA A 219 -18.68 1.32 -4.73
N ASP A 220 -19.91 1.58 -4.32
CA ASP A 220 -20.52 2.92 -4.29
C ASP A 220 -20.09 3.71 -3.04
N ALA A 221 -19.71 3.04 -1.94
CA ALA A 221 -19.20 3.65 -0.71
C ALA A 221 -17.84 4.38 -0.83
N ARG A 222 -17.32 4.58 -2.05
CA ARG A 222 -15.98 5.13 -2.39
C ARG A 222 -15.78 6.64 -2.18
N HIS A 223 -16.44 7.24 -1.20
CA HIS A 223 -16.05 8.48 -0.48
C HIS A 223 -16.93 8.54 0.78
N PRO A 224 -16.46 8.04 1.93
CA PRO A 224 -17.13 8.33 3.18
C PRO A 224 -16.99 9.84 3.47
N PRO A 225 -17.99 10.51 4.09
CA PRO A 225 -17.74 11.77 4.77
C PRO A 225 -16.51 11.61 5.68
N THR A 226 -15.70 12.65 5.86
CA THR A 226 -14.44 12.62 6.63
C THR A 226 -14.62 11.97 8.00
N VAL A 227 -14.45 10.65 8.07
CA VAL A 227 -14.19 9.96 9.31
C VAL A 227 -12.71 10.21 9.56
N GLN A 228 -12.42 10.91 10.65
CA GLN A 228 -11.07 11.06 11.17
C GLN A 228 -10.58 9.66 11.54
N GLY A 229 -9.90 8.98 10.63
CA GLY A 229 -9.52 7.58 10.76
C GLY A 229 -8.11 7.31 10.25
N VAL A 230 -7.51 6.24 10.76
CA VAL A 230 -6.15 5.79 10.43
C VAL A 230 -6.03 5.51 8.95
N THR A 231 -4.93 5.95 8.33
CA THR A 231 -4.71 5.73 6.90
C THR A 231 -3.95 4.43 6.65
N LEU A 232 -4.58 3.49 5.95
CA LEU A 232 -3.92 2.31 5.38
C LEU A 232 -3.48 2.64 3.95
N ALA A 233 -2.20 2.47 3.60
CA ALA A 233 -1.75 2.77 2.24
C ALA A 233 -0.52 1.98 1.82
N SER A 234 -0.34 1.77 0.51
CA SER A 234 0.95 1.31 0.01
C SER A 234 2.01 2.40 0.11
N LEU A 235 3.28 2.00 0.24
CA LEU A 235 4.43 2.92 0.25
C LEU A 235 4.47 3.85 -0.98
N HIS A 236 4.02 3.37 -2.14
CA HIS A 236 3.92 4.18 -3.35
C HIS A 236 2.83 5.26 -3.24
N ALA A 237 1.68 4.91 -2.69
CA ALA A 237 0.55 5.82 -2.50
C ALA A 237 0.81 6.87 -1.41
N ALA A 238 1.71 6.58 -0.48
CA ALA A 238 2.13 7.51 0.56
C ALA A 238 3.01 8.66 0.04
N LYS A 239 3.52 8.57 -1.20
CA LYS A 239 4.40 9.61 -1.76
C LYS A 239 3.70 10.97 -1.78
N GLY A 240 4.33 11.96 -1.14
CA GLY A 240 3.81 13.33 -1.04
C GLY A 240 2.93 13.57 0.18
N LEU A 241 2.49 12.52 0.88
CA LEU A 241 1.73 12.61 2.13
C LEU A 241 2.66 12.65 3.35
N GLU A 242 2.08 12.93 4.52
CA GLU A 242 2.74 12.98 5.83
C GLU A 242 1.72 12.77 6.97
N TRP A 243 2.19 12.20 8.08
CA TRP A 243 1.41 11.89 9.28
C TRP A 243 2.27 12.06 10.52
N ASP A 244 1.67 12.29 11.69
CA ASP A 244 2.42 12.34 12.96
C ASP A 244 3.06 11.01 13.32
N ALA A 245 2.32 9.90 13.15
CA ALA A 245 2.79 8.55 13.42
C ALA A 245 2.68 7.64 12.19
N VAL A 246 3.73 6.88 11.89
CA VAL A 246 3.75 5.96 10.74
C VAL A 246 4.25 4.58 11.15
N PHE A 247 3.42 3.56 10.92
CA PHE A 247 3.80 2.15 10.99
C PHE A 247 4.26 1.69 9.61
N LEU A 248 5.47 1.12 9.52
CA LEU A 248 5.98 0.46 8.32
C LEU A 248 5.93 -1.04 8.57
N CYS A 249 5.04 -1.75 7.87
CA CYS A 249 4.75 -3.15 8.17
C CYS A 249 5.16 -4.11 7.05
N GLY A 250 5.29 -5.40 7.39
CA GLY A 250 5.74 -6.42 6.44
C GLY A 250 7.19 -6.20 5.99
N LEU A 251 8.06 -5.74 6.88
CA LEU A 251 9.47 -5.48 6.61
C LEU A 251 10.30 -6.77 6.63
N GLN A 252 10.01 -7.67 5.70
CA GLN A 252 10.70 -8.95 5.56
C GLN A 252 11.20 -9.19 4.13
N GLU A 253 12.21 -10.04 4.00
CA GLU A 253 12.72 -10.45 2.69
C GLU A 253 11.62 -11.19 1.90
N GLY A 254 11.45 -10.83 0.62
CA GLY A 254 10.35 -11.29 -0.22
C GLY A 254 9.16 -10.33 -0.25
N THR A 255 9.00 -9.50 0.80
CA THR A 255 8.01 -8.41 0.85
C THR A 255 8.65 -7.06 0.60
N LEU A 256 9.62 -6.63 1.42
CA LEU A 256 10.39 -5.41 1.21
C LEU A 256 11.87 -5.67 1.58
N PRO A 257 12.73 -5.99 0.60
CA PRO A 257 12.49 -5.90 -0.85
C PRO A 257 11.53 -6.98 -1.37
N ILE A 258 10.68 -6.60 -2.32
CA ILE A 258 9.74 -7.53 -2.96
C ILE A 258 10.47 -8.62 -3.74
N VAL A 259 9.93 -9.85 -3.75
CA VAL A 259 10.55 -11.02 -4.40
C VAL A 259 10.93 -10.79 -5.87
N TYR A 260 10.24 -9.91 -6.59
CA TYR A 260 10.53 -9.58 -7.99
C TYR A 260 11.65 -8.54 -8.18
N ALA A 261 12.21 -7.99 -7.10
CA ALA A 261 13.28 -7.02 -7.15
C ALA A 261 14.63 -7.71 -7.45
N GLU A 262 14.80 -8.16 -8.69
CA GLU A 262 15.98 -8.89 -9.12
C GLU A 262 17.16 -7.97 -9.44
N GLY A 263 18.30 -8.25 -8.80
CA GLY A 263 19.57 -7.57 -9.06
C GLY A 263 19.74 -6.23 -8.33
N PRO A 264 20.96 -5.65 -8.37
CA PRO A 264 21.33 -4.53 -7.51
C PRO A 264 20.47 -3.28 -7.71
N GLU A 265 20.10 -2.93 -8.94
CA GLU A 265 19.34 -1.70 -9.21
C GLU A 265 17.90 -1.77 -8.69
N ALA A 266 17.26 -2.94 -8.77
CA ALA A 266 15.91 -3.16 -8.28
C ALA A 266 15.87 -3.15 -6.73
N VAL A 267 16.86 -3.78 -6.08
CA VAL A 267 17.01 -3.70 -4.62
C VAL A 267 17.23 -2.25 -4.16
N GLU A 268 18.00 -1.46 -4.92
CA GLU A 268 18.17 -0.03 -4.63
C GLU A 268 16.87 0.77 -4.85
N GLU A 269 15.95 0.31 -5.70
CA GLU A 269 14.61 0.90 -5.81
C GLU A 269 13.77 0.64 -4.57
N GLU A 270 13.74 -0.59 -4.09
CA GLU A 270 13.03 -0.96 -2.86
C GLU A 270 13.60 -0.22 -1.65
N ARG A 271 14.93 0.01 -1.60
CA ARG A 271 15.55 0.87 -0.58
C ARG A 271 15.05 2.32 -0.65
N ARG A 272 14.89 2.88 -1.87
CA ARG A 272 14.31 4.22 -2.05
C ARG A 272 12.85 4.26 -1.64
N LEU A 273 12.11 3.18 -1.87
CA LEU A 273 10.72 3.05 -1.45
C LEU A 273 10.60 3.03 0.08
N LEU A 274 11.45 2.26 0.77
CA LEU A 274 11.56 2.26 2.22
C LEU A 274 11.90 3.67 2.75
N TYR A 275 12.89 4.33 2.16
CA TYR A 275 13.25 5.71 2.49
C TYR A 275 12.06 6.68 2.37
N VAL A 276 11.25 6.55 1.31
CA VAL A 276 10.04 7.36 1.15
C VAL A 276 9.08 7.10 2.29
N GLY A 277 8.82 5.84 2.65
CA GLY A 277 7.96 5.45 3.78
C GLY A 277 8.39 6.07 5.10
N MET A 278 9.68 5.98 5.43
CA MET A 278 10.23 6.53 6.67
C MET A 278 10.06 8.05 6.76
N THR A 279 10.28 8.75 5.65
CA THR A 279 10.14 10.23 5.58
C THR A 279 8.69 10.71 5.46
N ARG A 280 7.70 9.81 5.63
CA ARG A 280 6.30 10.20 5.79
C ARG A 280 5.97 10.56 7.24
N ALA A 281 6.73 10.02 8.21
CA ALA A 281 6.54 10.31 9.63
C ALA A 281 7.02 11.72 9.97
N ARG A 282 6.19 12.51 10.66
CA ARG A 282 6.61 13.79 11.25
C ARG A 282 7.29 13.57 12.59
N ARG A 283 6.78 12.63 13.41
CA ARG A 283 7.26 12.43 14.78
C ARG A 283 7.64 10.99 15.10
N ASP A 284 6.68 10.07 14.95
CA ASP A 284 6.70 8.72 15.50
C ASP A 284 6.73 7.63 14.43
#